data_AF-A0A840TT29-F1
#
_entry.id   AF-A0A840TT29-F1
#
_cell.length_a   1.000
_cell.length_b   1.000
_cell.length_c   1.000
_cell.angle_alpha   90.00
_cell.angle_beta   90.00
_cell.angle_gamma   90.00
#
_symmetry.space_group_name_H-M   'P 1'
#
loop_
_entity.id
_entity.type
_entity.pdbx_description
1 polymer ?
#
loop_
_entity_poly.entity_id
_entity_poly.type
_entity_poly.pdbx_seq_one_letter_code
_entity_poly.pdbx_strand_id
1 'polypeptide(L)'
;MPSISFVELVPPDWNAPQTQVSEWADISPNITLPAGHAHIMTPNLSKWSVAHILQKGVTHWAERWMPENERAAFRAANPDNEYNDVPRIRELFPEANPNVTDGPWWPNGIPSYQQAADRGSSISIRHDVWVGETMEGEDYVPETSSMWTGFYSTLMPRYDARKLQTGRQHLVAHNYFARWGNANDNAYNITLGARANKKALYSTDPANMPNTVYKPGNSLGLTNLIVMDLYINLRGVDPVASYIYGAIHQMHMAERLGKFAGLFWFDVHEWLPGYAHNVYTPEGRFERSDKCPLDPAIQMLIPILAHEYGVISIQWGFWASSSDDKKRIGDISEWAPGKDRWYPGNGTSTAPYPYYSGSPNYIMPSYAADVPHFGLRAWVETGGQTVGGTDYYCDYRINNGTWVNKQADGSDILNAYYDGTWTVRARIKDNLMSVLVFNVRNGNTPKTIEFRHPTNNGITYTGTVCGCGAHMVLINL
;
A
#
# COMPACT_ATOMS: atom_id res chain seq x y z
N MET A 1 -26.11 -25.82 -2.99
CA MET A 1 -24.89 -24.99 -2.92
C MET A 1 -25.25 -23.75 -2.14
N PRO A 2 -24.61 -23.47 -0.99
CA PRO A 2 -24.84 -22.22 -0.27
C PRO A 2 -24.57 -21.00 -1.16
N SER A 3 -25.53 -20.09 -1.23
CA SER A 3 -25.34 -18.78 -1.86
C SER A 3 -24.67 -17.84 -0.87
N ILE A 4 -23.73 -17.04 -1.34
CA ILE A 4 -23.07 -16.01 -0.54
C ILE A 4 -23.31 -14.63 -1.16
N SER A 5 -23.28 -13.61 -0.31
CA SER A 5 -23.32 -12.20 -0.74
C SER A 5 -22.01 -11.54 -0.31
N PHE A 6 -21.30 -10.94 -1.28
CA PHE A 6 -20.11 -10.17 -0.97
C PHE A 6 -20.49 -8.84 -0.33
N VAL A 7 -19.59 -8.30 0.49
CA VAL A 7 -19.75 -6.99 1.13
C VAL A 7 -19.77 -5.89 0.07
N GLU A 8 -20.73 -4.98 0.20
CA GLU A 8 -20.75 -3.74 -0.59
C GLU A 8 -19.63 -2.82 -0.11
N LEU A 9 -18.64 -2.57 -0.98
CA LEU A 9 -17.48 -1.76 -0.62
C LEU A 9 -17.89 -0.30 -0.40
N VAL A 10 -18.65 0.27 -1.34
CA VAL A 10 -19.04 1.68 -1.33
C VAL A 10 -20.36 1.86 -0.57
N PRO A 11 -20.40 2.67 0.50
CA PRO A 11 -21.64 2.95 1.22
C PRO A 11 -22.72 3.53 0.28
N PRO A 12 -23.99 3.09 0.38
CA PRO A 12 -25.06 3.51 -0.54
C PRO A 12 -25.40 5.01 -0.46
N ASP A 13 -25.02 5.67 0.63
CA ASP A 13 -25.19 7.10 0.89
C ASP A 13 -24.00 7.95 0.39
N TRP A 14 -22.88 7.33 0.00
CA TRP A 14 -21.76 8.04 -0.59
C TRP A 14 -22.14 8.58 -1.97
N ASN A 15 -21.99 9.90 -2.16
CA ASN A 15 -22.37 10.58 -3.39
C ASN A 15 -23.86 10.44 -3.77
N ALA A 16 -24.73 10.11 -2.82
CA ALA A 16 -26.16 10.04 -3.07
C ALA A 16 -26.72 11.46 -3.34
N PRO A 17 -27.58 11.65 -4.36
CA PRO A 17 -28.11 12.98 -4.70
C PRO A 17 -28.79 13.73 -3.54
N GLN A 18 -29.30 12.98 -2.56
CA GLN A 18 -30.02 13.50 -1.40
C GLN A 18 -29.10 13.92 -0.25
N THR A 19 -27.93 13.30 -0.11
CA THR A 19 -27.01 13.56 1.01
C THR A 19 -25.91 14.55 0.61
N GLN A 20 -25.53 14.56 -0.68
CA GLN A 20 -24.42 15.36 -1.22
C GLN A 20 -23.13 15.27 -0.39
N VAL A 21 -22.97 14.19 0.39
CA VAL A 21 -21.77 14.04 1.21
C VAL A 21 -20.61 13.75 0.28
N SER A 22 -19.64 14.66 0.30
CA SER A 22 -18.52 14.63 -0.62
C SER A 22 -17.41 13.69 -0.16
N GLU A 23 -17.44 13.21 1.09
CA GLU A 23 -16.25 12.64 1.73
C GLU A 23 -16.53 11.41 2.60
N TRP A 24 -15.57 10.49 2.64
CA TRP A 24 -15.73 9.19 3.30
C TRP A 24 -15.83 9.27 4.83
N ALA A 25 -15.09 10.17 5.47
CA ALA A 25 -14.96 10.19 6.93
C ALA A 25 -16.27 10.56 7.62
N ASP A 26 -17.14 11.32 6.94
CA ASP A 26 -18.42 11.76 7.49
C ASP A 26 -19.46 10.63 7.52
N ILE A 27 -19.38 9.68 6.58
CA ILE A 27 -20.37 8.60 6.41
C ILE A 27 -19.88 7.22 6.86
N SER A 28 -18.56 6.99 6.81
CA SER A 28 -18.04 5.68 7.12
C SER A 28 -18.16 5.40 8.62
N PRO A 29 -18.60 4.19 9.03
CA PRO A 29 -18.62 3.83 10.44
C PRO A 29 -17.21 3.88 11.04
N ASN A 30 -17.15 4.08 12.35
CA ASN A 30 -15.89 3.92 13.08
C ASN A 30 -15.48 2.44 13.00
N ILE A 31 -14.23 2.18 12.63
CA ILE A 31 -13.66 0.84 12.56
C ILE A 31 -12.42 0.75 13.45
N THR A 32 -12.11 -0.45 13.91
CA THR A 32 -10.89 -0.74 14.68
C THR A 32 -10.14 -1.87 13.99
N LEU A 33 -8.86 -1.63 13.69
CA LEU A 33 -8.02 -2.65 13.09
C LEU A 33 -7.69 -3.74 14.13
N PRO A 34 -7.56 -5.01 13.71
CA PRO A 34 -7.04 -6.06 14.58
C PRO A 34 -5.66 -5.72 15.13
N ALA A 35 -5.35 -6.22 16.32
CA ALA A 35 -4.04 -5.99 16.96
C ALA A 35 -2.89 -6.42 16.03
N GLY A 36 -1.84 -5.59 15.97
CA GLY A 36 -0.68 -5.81 15.11
C GLY A 36 -0.81 -5.25 13.69
N HIS A 37 -2.01 -4.79 13.28
CA HIS A 37 -2.20 -4.11 12.01
C HIS A 37 -2.11 -2.58 12.16
N ALA A 38 -1.54 -1.91 11.15
CA ALA A 38 -1.37 -0.47 11.12
C ALA A 38 -1.88 0.14 9.81
N HIS A 39 -2.76 1.12 9.90
CA HIS A 39 -3.11 1.99 8.77
C HIS A 39 -2.69 3.42 9.05
N ILE A 40 -2.03 4.03 8.08
CA ILE A 40 -1.52 5.40 8.12
C ILE A 40 -2.09 6.12 6.91
N MET A 41 -2.71 7.26 7.17
CA MET A 41 -3.31 8.10 6.14
C MET A 41 -3.17 9.56 6.52
N THR A 42 -2.82 10.39 5.54
CA THR A 42 -2.72 11.83 5.70
C THR A 42 -4.09 12.45 6.00
N PRO A 43 -4.28 13.19 7.11
CA PRO A 43 -5.52 13.89 7.36
C PRO A 43 -5.71 15.03 6.37
N ASN A 44 -6.95 15.27 5.97
CA ASN A 44 -7.32 16.54 5.39
C ASN A 44 -7.46 17.59 6.51
N LEU A 45 -6.37 18.23 6.90
CA LEU A 45 -6.33 19.19 8.01
C LEU A 45 -7.29 20.39 7.86
N SER A 46 -7.81 20.65 6.66
CA SER A 46 -8.83 21.70 6.45
C SER A 46 -10.21 21.32 6.98
N LYS A 47 -10.47 20.03 7.27
CA LYS A 47 -11.78 19.52 7.73
C LYS A 47 -11.72 18.44 8.79
N TRP A 48 -10.71 17.55 8.71
CA TRP A 48 -10.51 16.48 9.66
C TRP A 48 -9.22 16.70 10.44
N SER A 49 -9.36 16.78 11.75
CA SER A 49 -8.21 16.71 12.65
C SER A 49 -7.61 15.30 12.63
N VAL A 50 -6.36 15.17 13.09
CA VAL A 50 -5.72 13.87 13.32
C VAL A 50 -6.60 12.98 14.22
N ALA A 51 -7.19 13.55 15.28
CA ALA A 51 -8.08 12.81 16.18
C ALA A 51 -9.31 12.24 15.45
N HIS A 52 -9.86 12.96 14.47
CA HIS A 52 -11.02 12.50 13.71
C HIS A 52 -10.69 11.26 12.88
N ILE A 53 -9.58 11.27 12.13
CA ILE A 53 -9.19 10.11 11.31
C ILE A 53 -8.77 8.91 12.16
N LEU A 54 -8.24 9.12 13.37
CA LEU A 54 -7.92 8.02 14.30
C LEU A 54 -9.17 7.26 14.77
N GLN A 55 -10.30 7.96 14.96
CA GLN A 55 -11.58 7.30 15.28
C GLN A 55 -12.13 6.47 14.12
N LYS A 56 -11.64 6.75 12.91
CA LYS A 56 -12.05 6.11 11.66
C LYS A 56 -11.07 5.01 11.23
N GLY A 57 -10.29 4.44 12.14
CA GLY A 57 -9.42 3.30 11.84
C GLY A 57 -8.04 3.66 11.31
N VAL A 58 -7.68 4.95 11.19
CA VAL A 58 -6.25 5.31 11.14
C VAL A 58 -5.65 4.97 12.50
N THR A 59 -4.49 4.33 12.49
CA THR A 59 -3.84 3.81 13.71
C THR A 59 -2.66 4.66 14.14
N HIS A 60 -1.96 5.27 13.18
CA HIS A 60 -0.80 6.10 13.46
C HIS A 60 -0.87 7.43 12.71
N TRP A 61 -0.30 8.47 13.31
CA TRP A 61 -0.19 9.81 12.75
C TRP A 61 1.27 10.14 12.47
N ALA A 62 1.56 10.75 11.32
CA ALA A 62 2.91 11.22 11.02
C ALA A 62 3.27 12.43 11.89
N GLU A 63 4.45 12.39 12.51
CA GLU A 63 4.92 13.47 13.38
C GLU A 63 4.84 14.86 12.70
N ARG A 64 5.18 14.91 11.41
CA ARG A 64 5.27 16.14 10.62
C ARG A 64 3.91 16.78 10.31
N TRP A 65 2.80 16.03 10.39
CA TRP A 65 1.47 16.54 10.03
C TRP A 65 0.81 17.37 11.12
N MET A 66 1.36 17.35 12.34
CA MET A 66 0.82 18.15 13.44
C MET A 66 1.66 19.42 13.63
N PRO A 67 1.04 20.58 13.92
CA PRO A 67 1.79 21.77 14.30
C PRO A 67 2.71 21.52 15.50
N GLU A 68 3.93 22.04 15.46
CA GLU A 68 4.97 21.78 16.49
C GLU A 68 4.46 22.08 17.92
N ASN A 69 3.69 23.15 18.07
CA ASN A 69 3.11 23.59 19.34
C ASN A 69 2.02 22.65 19.88
N GLU A 70 1.45 21.76 19.07
CA GLU A 70 0.40 20.80 19.45
C GLU A 70 0.94 19.38 19.65
N ARG A 71 2.09 19.06 19.03
CA ARG A 71 2.68 17.71 19.02
C ARG A 71 2.83 17.11 20.41
N ALA A 72 3.38 17.86 21.37
CA ALA A 72 3.65 17.33 22.70
C ALA A 72 2.36 16.93 23.45
N ALA A 73 1.33 17.79 23.40
CA ALA A 73 0.05 17.53 24.06
C ALA A 73 -0.68 16.36 23.39
N PHE A 74 -0.72 16.33 22.06
CA PHE A 74 -1.39 15.24 21.34
C PHE A 74 -0.68 13.90 21.51
N ARG A 75 0.67 13.89 21.53
CA ARG A 75 1.47 12.70 21.84
C ARG A 75 1.21 12.20 23.25
N ALA A 76 1.03 13.09 24.23
CA ALA A 76 0.68 12.69 25.59
C ALA A 76 -0.73 12.05 25.66
N ALA A 77 -1.67 12.51 24.83
CA ALA A 77 -3.03 11.97 24.75
C ALA A 77 -3.13 10.68 23.90
N ASN A 78 -2.25 10.53 22.91
CA ASN A 78 -2.20 9.39 21.99
C ASN A 78 -0.78 8.81 21.98
N PRO A 79 -0.28 8.35 23.14
CA PRO A 79 1.05 7.79 23.21
C PRO A 79 1.11 6.57 22.29
N ASP A 80 2.24 6.40 21.62
CA ASP A 80 2.55 5.19 20.84
C ASP A 80 1.81 5.05 19.49
N ASN A 81 0.97 6.03 19.10
CA ASN A 81 0.37 6.10 17.76
C ASN A 81 1.20 6.95 16.78
N GLU A 82 2.48 7.18 17.06
CA GLU A 82 3.33 8.08 16.26
C GLU A 82 4.08 7.31 15.17
N TYR A 83 4.03 7.83 13.95
CA TYR A 83 4.76 7.35 12.78
C TYR A 83 5.88 8.34 12.42
N ASN A 84 7.10 7.82 12.22
CA ASN A 84 8.20 8.62 11.68
C ASN A 84 8.12 8.65 10.16
N ASP A 85 7.64 9.77 9.63
CA ASP A 85 7.33 9.95 8.21
C ASP A 85 8.58 10.14 7.36
N VAL A 86 9.02 9.05 6.74
CA VAL A 86 10.06 8.99 5.70
C VAL A 86 11.33 9.80 6.01
N PRO A 87 12.00 9.55 7.15
CA PRO A 87 13.23 10.27 7.45
C PRO A 87 14.31 9.98 6.40
N ARG A 88 14.93 11.04 5.89
CA ARG A 88 16.03 10.97 4.92
C ARG A 88 17.35 10.69 5.58
N ILE A 89 18.34 10.22 4.82
CA ILE A 89 19.66 9.89 5.38
C ILE A 89 20.29 11.12 6.04
N ARG A 90 20.20 12.30 5.46
CA ARG A 90 20.67 13.56 6.06
C ARG A 90 20.02 13.92 7.39
N GLU A 91 18.79 13.47 7.63
CA GLU A 91 18.08 13.69 8.90
C GLU A 91 18.52 12.66 9.93
N LEU A 92 18.83 11.45 9.46
CA LEU A 92 19.41 10.37 10.26
C LEU A 92 20.90 10.58 10.53
N PHE A 93 21.64 11.31 9.70
CA PHE A 93 23.10 11.50 9.79
C PHE A 93 23.46 12.94 9.44
N PRO A 94 23.13 13.93 10.30
CA PRO A 94 23.32 15.35 9.98
C PRO A 94 24.79 15.78 9.88
N GLU A 95 25.71 14.95 10.37
CA GLU A 95 27.17 15.15 10.27
C GLU A 95 27.69 14.93 8.83
N ALA A 96 26.85 14.41 7.94
CA ALA A 96 27.08 14.26 6.52
C ALA A 96 26.66 15.51 5.76
N ASN A 97 27.44 16.60 5.83
CA ASN A 97 27.13 17.79 5.02
C ASN A 97 28.33 18.73 4.81
N PRO A 98 28.88 18.86 3.58
CA PRO A 98 29.81 19.93 3.23
C PRO A 98 29.09 21.04 2.44
N ASN A 99 28.17 21.77 3.08
CA ASN A 99 27.40 22.90 2.53
C ASN A 99 26.49 22.56 1.32
N VAL A 100 25.19 22.83 1.51
CA VAL A 100 24.02 22.32 0.76
C VAL A 100 23.83 22.97 -0.63
N THR A 101 24.87 23.00 -1.46
CA THR A 101 24.67 23.39 -2.87
C THR A 101 25.61 22.75 -3.88
N ASP A 102 26.86 22.37 -3.52
CA ASP A 102 27.87 22.05 -4.55
C ASP A 102 28.92 20.96 -4.17
N GLY A 103 28.61 19.99 -3.30
CA GLY A 103 29.56 18.95 -2.87
C GLY A 103 28.98 17.56 -2.63
N PRO A 104 29.80 16.48 -2.63
CA PRO A 104 29.32 15.15 -2.28
C PRO A 104 28.86 15.13 -0.81
N TRP A 105 27.64 14.65 -0.55
CA TRP A 105 27.04 14.60 0.81
C TRP A 105 27.89 13.88 1.85
N TRP A 106 28.84 13.05 1.42
CA TRP A 106 29.76 12.28 2.25
C TRP A 106 31.23 12.71 2.05
N PRO A 107 31.62 13.93 2.47
CA PRO A 107 32.97 14.47 2.22
C PRO A 107 34.07 13.66 2.92
N ASN A 108 33.71 13.01 4.02
CA ASN A 108 34.60 12.15 4.81
C ASN A 108 34.32 10.65 4.55
N GLY A 109 33.60 10.33 3.47
CA GLY A 109 33.10 8.99 3.17
C GLY A 109 31.82 8.64 3.94
N ILE A 110 31.26 7.48 3.57
CA ILE A 110 30.10 6.89 4.21
C ILE A 110 30.45 6.56 5.68
N PRO A 111 29.53 6.73 6.66
CA PRO A 111 29.79 6.43 8.05
C PRO A 111 30.28 5.00 8.24
N SER A 112 31.31 4.84 9.07
CA SER A 112 31.75 3.52 9.51
C SER A 112 30.66 2.79 10.28
N TYR A 113 30.80 1.48 10.43
CA TYR A 113 29.94 0.67 11.29
C TYR A 113 29.75 1.29 12.68
N GLN A 114 30.83 1.73 13.33
CA GLN A 114 30.77 2.27 14.69
C GLN A 114 30.04 3.62 14.74
N GLN A 115 30.34 4.54 13.82
CA GLN A 115 29.62 5.82 13.73
C GLN A 115 28.12 5.61 13.52
N ALA A 116 27.76 4.62 12.69
CA ALA A 116 26.37 4.27 12.46
C ALA A 116 25.71 3.60 13.68
N ALA A 117 26.43 2.74 14.40
CA ALA A 117 25.98 2.12 15.64
C ALA A 117 25.75 3.17 16.75
N ASP A 118 26.65 4.14 16.89
CA ASP A 118 26.50 5.26 17.81
C ASP A 118 25.26 6.08 17.46
N ARG A 119 25.04 6.32 16.15
CA ARG A 119 23.85 7.03 15.69
C ARG A 119 22.57 6.25 15.98
N GLY A 120 22.53 4.95 15.69
CA GLY A 120 21.42 4.06 16.01
C GLY A 120 21.08 4.02 17.51
N SER A 121 22.07 4.27 18.37
CA SER A 121 21.87 4.40 19.83
C SER A 121 21.25 5.74 20.24
N SER A 122 21.44 6.80 19.45
CA SER A 122 20.92 8.14 19.74
C SER A 122 19.54 8.44 19.15
N ILE A 123 19.15 7.75 18.07
CA ILE A 123 17.88 8.00 17.38
C ILE A 123 16.71 7.71 18.33
N SER A 124 15.67 8.54 18.26
CA SER A 124 14.44 8.32 19.01
C SER A 124 13.76 7.03 18.57
N ILE A 125 13.39 6.19 19.52
CA ILE A 125 12.63 4.95 19.31
C ILE A 125 11.15 5.09 19.71
N ARG A 126 10.66 6.33 19.86
CA ARG A 126 9.28 6.61 20.32
C ARG A 126 8.21 6.24 19.31
N HIS A 127 8.57 6.13 18.04
CA HIS A 127 7.66 5.85 16.94
C HIS A 127 7.45 4.35 16.82
N ASP A 128 6.21 3.88 16.93
CA ASP A 128 5.87 2.45 16.79
C ASP A 128 5.94 2.01 15.33
N VAL A 129 5.82 2.95 14.39
CA VAL A 129 6.11 2.75 12.98
C VAL A 129 7.24 3.68 12.54
N TRP A 130 8.25 3.12 11.88
CA TRP A 130 9.38 3.82 11.28
C TRP A 130 9.60 3.30 9.86
N VAL A 131 9.48 4.17 8.86
CA VAL A 131 9.74 3.83 7.46
C VAL A 131 10.59 4.94 6.86
N GLY A 132 11.81 4.63 6.43
CA GLY A 132 12.77 5.63 5.91
C GLY A 132 12.58 6.02 4.44
N GLU A 133 13.26 7.10 4.04
CA GLU A 133 13.62 7.43 2.65
C GLU A 133 15.16 7.37 2.57
N THR A 134 15.70 6.15 2.47
CA THR A 134 17.15 5.89 2.58
C THR A 134 17.77 5.35 1.30
N MET A 135 16.98 5.13 0.26
CA MET A 135 17.45 4.49 -0.97
C MET A 135 17.40 5.39 -2.21
N GLU A 136 17.20 6.69 -2.02
CA GLU A 136 17.11 7.68 -3.08
C GLU A 136 17.73 9.02 -2.68
N GLY A 137 17.74 9.96 -3.62
CA GLY A 137 18.27 11.30 -3.42
C GLY A 137 19.79 11.39 -3.50
N GLU A 138 20.29 12.58 -3.22
CA GLU A 138 21.71 12.92 -3.31
C GLU A 138 22.52 12.38 -2.11
N ASP A 139 21.84 12.07 -1.01
CA ASP A 139 22.39 11.50 0.21
C ASP A 139 22.31 9.96 0.25
N TYR A 140 21.92 9.31 -0.85
CA TYR A 140 21.82 7.85 -0.98
C TYR A 140 23.06 7.10 -0.48
N VAL A 141 22.82 6.02 0.29
CA VAL A 141 23.84 5.03 0.61
C VAL A 141 23.33 3.63 0.28
N PRO A 142 24.10 2.81 -0.47
CA PRO A 142 23.71 1.44 -0.79
C PRO A 142 23.23 0.64 0.42
N GLU A 143 22.11 -0.03 0.25
CA GLU A 143 21.49 -0.91 1.23
C GLU A 143 22.43 -2.02 1.72
N THR A 144 23.46 -2.39 0.94
CA THR A 144 24.51 -3.36 1.28
C THR A 144 25.62 -2.80 2.17
N SER A 145 25.62 -1.49 2.45
CA SER A 145 26.64 -0.84 3.26
C SER A 145 26.66 -1.36 4.70
N SER A 146 27.87 -1.57 5.23
CA SER A 146 28.09 -1.97 6.63
C SER A 146 27.55 -0.95 7.64
N MET A 147 27.37 0.32 7.23
CA MET A 147 26.75 1.34 8.09
C MET A 147 25.36 0.92 8.54
N TRP A 148 24.56 0.30 7.66
CA TRP A 148 23.21 -0.11 8.00
C TRP A 148 23.21 -1.27 8.99
N THR A 149 24.20 -2.15 8.88
CA THR A 149 24.42 -3.21 9.88
C THR A 149 24.70 -2.61 11.25
N GLY A 150 25.60 -1.61 11.32
CA GLY A 150 25.91 -0.88 12.55
C GLY A 150 24.68 -0.18 13.13
N PHE A 151 23.98 0.60 12.31
CA PHE A 151 22.78 1.34 12.69
C PHE A 151 21.68 0.45 13.29
N TYR A 152 21.31 -0.63 12.59
CA TYR A 152 20.25 -1.52 13.08
C TYR A 152 20.69 -2.42 14.24
N SER A 153 21.99 -2.72 14.38
CA SER A 153 22.51 -3.52 15.51
C SER A 153 22.27 -2.88 16.87
N THR A 154 22.15 -1.55 16.93
CA THR A 154 21.86 -0.81 18.16
C THR A 154 20.42 -0.31 18.21
N LEU A 155 19.83 0.06 17.07
CA LEU A 155 18.45 0.55 17.03
C LEU A 155 17.42 -0.55 17.35
N MET A 156 17.54 -1.74 16.74
CA MET A 156 16.52 -2.79 16.87
C MET A 156 16.42 -3.38 18.28
N PRO A 157 17.52 -3.69 19.00
CA PRO A 157 17.43 -4.16 20.38
C PRO A 157 16.74 -3.17 21.32
N ARG A 158 16.85 -1.85 21.04
CA ARG A 158 16.15 -0.82 21.81
C ARG A 158 14.63 -0.85 21.56
N TYR A 159 14.23 -1.06 20.31
CA TYR A 159 12.83 -1.31 19.96
C TYR A 159 12.28 -2.60 20.58
N ASP A 160 13.05 -3.68 20.58
CA ASP A 160 12.70 -4.94 21.24
C ASP A 160 12.54 -4.77 22.76
N ALA A 161 13.46 -4.06 23.41
CA ALA A 161 13.36 -3.74 24.83
C ALA A 161 12.11 -2.91 25.13
N ARG A 162 11.77 -1.92 24.28
CA ARG A 162 10.54 -1.14 24.42
C ARG A 162 9.30 -2.01 24.23
N LYS A 163 9.27 -2.92 23.24
CA LYS A 163 8.18 -3.90 23.06
C LYS A 163 7.98 -4.77 24.30
N LEU A 164 9.05 -5.22 24.94
CA LEU A 164 8.96 -5.99 26.20
C LEU A 164 8.38 -5.16 27.36
N GLN A 165 8.62 -3.85 27.37
CA GLN A 165 8.10 -2.94 28.40
C GLN A 165 6.63 -2.55 28.16
N THR A 166 6.25 -2.31 26.91
CA THR A 166 4.92 -1.78 26.55
C THR A 166 3.93 -2.84 26.08
N GLY A 167 4.43 -4.04 25.74
CA GLY A 167 3.64 -5.10 25.09
C GLY A 167 3.28 -4.78 23.64
N ARG A 168 3.76 -3.68 23.06
CA ARG A 168 3.36 -3.21 21.73
C ARG A 168 4.31 -3.62 20.62
N GLN A 169 3.72 -3.95 19.47
CA GLN A 169 4.40 -4.21 18.21
C GLN A 169 5.07 -2.92 17.71
N HIS A 170 6.33 -3.00 17.29
CA HIS A 170 6.97 -1.96 16.49
C HIS A 170 7.21 -2.47 15.07
N LEU A 171 7.24 -1.55 14.11
CA LEU A 171 7.43 -1.82 12.69
C LEU A 171 8.50 -0.88 12.14
N VAL A 172 9.64 -1.42 11.73
CA VAL A 172 10.81 -0.67 11.27
C VAL A 172 11.19 -1.18 9.88
N ALA A 173 10.96 -0.37 8.85
CA ALA A 173 11.35 -0.62 7.48
C ALA A 173 12.48 0.32 7.05
N HIS A 174 13.50 -0.22 6.39
CA HIS A 174 14.65 0.57 5.94
C HIS A 174 14.22 1.74 5.06
N ASN A 175 13.38 1.45 4.06
CA ASN A 175 12.97 2.38 3.04
C ASN A 175 11.50 2.13 2.65
N TYR A 176 10.82 3.14 2.12
CA TYR A 176 9.42 3.03 1.71
C TYR A 176 9.19 2.17 0.45
N PHE A 177 10.24 1.89 -0.31
CA PHE A 177 10.29 0.85 -1.34
C PHE A 177 11.36 -0.20 -1.01
N ALA A 178 11.15 -1.44 -1.42
CA ALA A 178 12.07 -2.53 -1.17
C ALA A 178 12.85 -2.93 -2.42
N ARG A 179 14.18 -3.06 -2.31
CA ARG A 179 14.99 -3.76 -3.33
C ARG A 179 15.32 -5.15 -2.83
N TRP A 180 14.79 -6.14 -3.55
CA TRP A 180 14.89 -7.55 -3.17
C TRP A 180 16.21 -8.22 -3.54
N GLY A 181 17.14 -7.51 -4.17
CA GLY A 181 18.45 -8.02 -4.56
C GLY A 181 19.20 -7.01 -5.44
N ASN A 182 20.41 -7.37 -5.87
CA ASN A 182 21.15 -6.58 -6.86
C ASN A 182 20.38 -6.59 -8.19
N ALA A 183 20.60 -5.61 -9.07
CA ALA A 183 19.91 -5.50 -10.37
C ALA A 183 19.98 -6.75 -11.28
N ASN A 184 20.88 -7.68 -10.98
CA ASN A 184 21.05 -8.96 -11.69
C ASN A 184 20.33 -10.14 -11.01
N ASP A 185 19.88 -9.99 -9.76
CA ASP A 185 19.13 -11.02 -9.04
C ASP A 185 17.63 -10.80 -9.25
N ASN A 186 17.15 -11.43 -10.33
CA ASN A 186 15.77 -11.32 -10.74
C ASN A 186 14.84 -12.19 -9.90
N ALA A 187 15.32 -12.99 -8.93
CA ALA A 187 14.55 -14.09 -8.34
C ALA A 187 13.21 -13.65 -7.73
N TYR A 188 13.15 -12.49 -7.09
CA TYR A 188 11.98 -11.97 -6.38
C TYR A 188 11.06 -11.08 -7.24
N ASN A 189 11.45 -10.76 -8.47
CA ASN A 189 10.63 -9.97 -9.37
C ASN A 189 9.75 -10.89 -10.23
N ILE A 190 8.43 -10.73 -10.17
CA ILE A 190 7.49 -11.59 -10.91
C ILE A 190 7.59 -11.43 -12.44
N THR A 191 8.04 -10.28 -12.94
CA THR A 191 8.13 -10.00 -14.38
C THR A 191 9.42 -10.52 -15.01
N LEU A 192 10.42 -10.88 -14.21
CA LEU A 192 11.77 -11.23 -14.67
C LEU A 192 12.10 -12.70 -14.40
N GLY A 193 12.59 -13.41 -15.42
CA GLY A 193 12.94 -14.83 -15.30
C GLY A 193 11.76 -15.80 -15.48
N ALA A 194 12.01 -17.10 -15.32
CA ALA A 194 11.02 -18.13 -15.62
C ALA A 194 9.98 -18.31 -14.50
N ARG A 195 8.70 -18.51 -14.87
CA ARG A 195 7.58 -18.83 -13.95
C ARG A 195 7.93 -19.95 -12.97
N ALA A 196 8.57 -21.02 -13.45
CA ALA A 196 8.95 -22.15 -12.61
C ALA A 196 9.90 -21.75 -11.47
N ASN A 197 10.84 -20.84 -11.73
CA ASN A 197 11.79 -20.36 -10.72
C ASN A 197 11.07 -19.56 -9.63
N LYS A 198 10.01 -18.80 -10.00
CA LYS A 198 9.17 -18.07 -9.04
C LYS A 198 8.37 -18.99 -8.16
N LYS A 199 7.73 -20.01 -8.77
CA LYS A 199 6.96 -21.01 -8.02
C LYS A 199 7.85 -21.77 -7.04
N ALA A 200 9.08 -22.13 -7.45
CA ALA A 200 10.04 -22.81 -6.57
C ALA A 200 10.35 -22.03 -5.28
N LEU A 201 10.29 -20.69 -5.30
CA LEU A 201 10.51 -19.90 -4.09
C LEU A 201 9.47 -20.20 -3.00
N TYR A 202 8.23 -20.55 -3.35
CA TYR A 202 7.18 -20.85 -2.36
C TYR A 202 7.46 -22.10 -1.53
N SER A 203 8.23 -23.05 -2.08
CA SER A 203 8.62 -24.30 -1.41
C SER A 203 10.08 -24.33 -0.96
N THR A 204 10.90 -23.35 -1.32
CA THR A 204 12.33 -23.28 -0.95
C THR A 204 12.50 -22.88 0.51
N ASP A 205 13.21 -23.66 1.32
CA ASP A 205 13.54 -23.27 2.70
C ASP A 205 14.12 -21.83 2.75
N PRO A 206 13.65 -20.94 3.66
CA PRO A 206 14.17 -19.59 3.81
C PRO A 206 15.70 -19.47 3.86
N ALA A 207 16.39 -20.44 4.48
CA ALA A 207 17.85 -20.49 4.52
C ALA A 207 18.47 -20.61 3.11
N ASN A 208 17.79 -21.31 2.20
CA ASN A 208 18.23 -21.60 0.82
C ASN A 208 17.66 -20.64 -0.24
N MET A 209 16.80 -19.69 0.15
CA MET A 209 16.29 -18.69 -0.78
C MET A 209 17.44 -17.82 -1.34
N PRO A 210 17.30 -17.27 -2.57
CA PRO A 210 18.30 -16.37 -3.17
C PRO A 210 18.69 -15.23 -2.24
N ASN A 211 19.94 -14.78 -2.32
CA ASN A 211 20.45 -13.80 -1.36
C ASN A 211 19.72 -12.46 -1.49
N THR A 212 19.38 -11.84 -0.36
CA THR A 212 18.78 -10.51 -0.30
C THR A 212 19.26 -9.78 0.94
N VAL A 213 19.33 -8.44 0.89
CA VAL A 213 19.77 -7.61 2.02
C VAL A 213 18.97 -7.83 3.31
N TYR A 214 17.76 -8.38 3.19
CA TYR A 214 16.86 -8.67 4.31
C TYR A 214 17.05 -10.05 4.96
N LYS A 215 17.88 -10.95 4.40
CA LYS A 215 18.17 -12.24 5.05
C LYS A 215 18.93 -12.02 6.37
N PRO A 216 18.73 -12.87 7.39
CA PRO A 216 19.53 -12.82 8.61
C PRO A 216 21.04 -12.80 8.32
N GLY A 217 21.77 -11.90 8.98
CA GLY A 217 23.21 -11.71 8.78
C GLY A 217 23.59 -10.69 7.70
N ASN A 218 22.65 -10.28 6.84
CA ASN A 218 22.88 -9.21 5.88
C ASN A 218 22.55 -7.83 6.48
N SER A 219 22.90 -6.77 5.74
CA SER A 219 22.88 -5.38 6.19
C SER A 219 21.53 -4.87 6.70
N LEU A 220 20.42 -5.34 6.11
CA LEU A 220 19.06 -5.03 6.52
C LEU A 220 18.38 -6.23 7.23
N GLY A 221 19.15 -7.27 7.57
CA GLY A 221 18.63 -8.48 8.19
C GLY A 221 17.99 -8.28 9.57
N LEU A 222 18.20 -7.14 10.21
CA LEU A 222 17.62 -6.78 11.51
C LEU A 222 16.33 -5.96 11.41
N THR A 223 16.02 -5.32 10.28
CA THR A 223 14.74 -4.62 10.13
C THR A 223 13.61 -5.63 10.23
N ASN A 224 12.47 -5.29 10.82
CA ASN A 224 11.39 -6.26 11.02
C ASN A 224 10.22 -6.08 10.04
N LEU A 225 10.18 -4.96 9.30
CA LEU A 225 9.19 -4.67 8.27
C LEU A 225 9.87 -4.49 6.91
N ILE A 226 9.22 -4.97 5.86
CA ILE A 226 9.50 -4.63 4.46
C ILE A 226 8.23 -4.05 3.85
N VAL A 227 8.31 -2.85 3.28
CA VAL A 227 7.18 -2.25 2.57
C VAL A 227 7.44 -2.25 1.07
N MET A 228 6.39 -2.53 0.32
CA MET A 228 6.39 -2.52 -1.14
C MET A 228 5.73 -1.24 -1.59
N ASP A 229 6.42 -0.51 -2.44
CA ASP A 229 5.90 0.70 -3.05
C ASP A 229 4.86 0.37 -4.10
N LEU A 230 3.73 1.06 -4.03
CA LEU A 230 2.74 1.07 -5.10
C LEU A 230 2.56 2.49 -5.63
N TYR A 231 3.09 2.66 -6.83
CA TYR A 231 2.77 3.77 -7.70
C TYR A 231 1.38 3.56 -8.27
N ILE A 232 0.45 4.40 -7.84
CA ILE A 232 -0.95 4.31 -8.23
C ILE A 232 -1.19 4.73 -9.69
N ASN A 233 -0.27 5.47 -10.32
CA ASN A 233 -0.39 6.02 -11.68
C ASN A 233 0.03 5.08 -12.83
N LEU A 234 0.03 3.75 -12.63
CA LEU A 234 0.48 2.81 -13.66
C LEU A 234 -0.53 2.69 -14.81
N ARG A 235 -0.05 2.89 -16.05
CA ARG A 235 -0.88 2.78 -17.25
C ARG A 235 -0.98 1.33 -17.73
N GLY A 236 -2.22 0.89 -17.93
CA GLY A 236 -2.51 -0.36 -18.62
C GLY A 236 -2.63 -1.54 -17.67
N VAL A 237 -3.39 -2.54 -18.12
CA VAL A 237 -3.77 -3.69 -17.30
C VAL A 237 -2.56 -4.51 -16.87
N ASP A 238 -1.56 -4.67 -17.75
CA ASP A 238 -0.39 -5.51 -17.44
C ASP A 238 0.61 -4.86 -16.46
N PRO A 239 0.94 -3.55 -16.56
CA PRO A 239 1.71 -2.88 -15.52
C PRO A 239 1.01 -2.88 -14.16
N VAL A 240 -0.29 -2.57 -14.11
CA VAL A 240 -1.09 -2.63 -12.86
C VAL A 240 -1.07 -4.04 -12.27
N ALA A 241 -1.30 -5.06 -13.09
CA ALA A 241 -1.26 -6.45 -12.64
C ALA A 241 0.13 -6.86 -12.14
N SER A 242 1.19 -6.42 -12.82
CA SER A 242 2.58 -6.73 -12.43
C SER A 242 2.94 -6.10 -11.09
N TYR A 243 2.48 -4.88 -10.82
CA TYR A 243 2.70 -4.21 -9.54
C TYR A 243 1.93 -4.87 -8.41
N ILE A 244 0.62 -5.10 -8.58
CA ILE A 244 -0.22 -5.68 -7.54
C ILE A 244 0.22 -7.11 -7.20
N TYR A 245 0.33 -7.98 -8.20
CA TYR A 245 0.77 -9.36 -7.95
C TYR A 245 2.24 -9.45 -7.57
N GLY A 246 3.09 -8.54 -8.07
CA GLY A 246 4.49 -8.43 -7.66
C GLY A 246 4.63 -8.07 -6.19
N ALA A 247 3.86 -7.10 -5.70
CA ALA A 247 3.85 -6.73 -4.29
C ALA A 247 3.31 -7.87 -3.40
N ILE A 248 2.24 -8.57 -3.81
CA ILE A 248 1.74 -9.75 -3.09
C ILE A 248 2.80 -10.86 -3.03
N HIS A 249 3.46 -11.13 -4.16
CA HIS A 249 4.54 -12.11 -4.20
C HIS A 249 5.66 -11.75 -3.21
N GLN A 250 6.09 -10.49 -3.20
CA GLN A 250 7.11 -10.00 -2.30
C GLN A 250 6.68 -9.99 -0.83
N MET A 251 5.41 -9.67 -0.52
CA MET A 251 4.86 -9.80 0.85
C MET A 251 4.95 -11.24 1.35
N HIS A 252 4.60 -12.22 0.52
CA HIS A 252 4.80 -13.64 0.86
C HIS A 252 6.28 -13.99 1.09
N MET A 253 7.20 -13.43 0.29
CA MET A 253 8.63 -13.68 0.49
C MET A 253 9.14 -13.03 1.78
N ALA A 254 8.61 -11.88 2.17
CA ALA A 254 8.94 -11.20 3.43
C ALA A 254 8.53 -12.05 4.64
N GLU A 255 7.30 -12.58 4.61
CA GLU A 255 6.79 -13.46 5.65
C GLU A 255 7.66 -14.71 5.81
N ARG A 256 8.07 -15.33 4.70
CA ARG A 256 8.99 -16.49 4.72
C ARG A 256 10.37 -16.17 5.29
N LEU A 257 10.81 -14.91 5.22
CA LEU A 257 12.03 -14.42 5.88
C LEU A 257 11.80 -14.02 7.35
N GLY A 258 10.61 -14.23 7.90
CA GLY A 258 10.26 -13.85 9.27
C GLY A 258 10.07 -12.34 9.45
N LYS A 259 9.69 -11.63 8.38
CA LYS A 259 9.45 -10.19 8.39
C LYS A 259 7.96 -9.88 8.27
N PHE A 260 7.55 -8.78 8.89
CA PHE A 260 6.30 -8.12 8.56
C PHE A 260 6.39 -7.53 7.15
N ALA A 261 5.23 -7.41 6.51
CA ALA A 261 5.12 -6.89 5.17
C ALA A 261 3.98 -5.86 5.10
N GLY A 262 4.02 -4.99 4.10
CA GLY A 262 2.91 -4.08 3.84
C GLY A 262 3.10 -3.26 2.58
N LEU A 263 2.16 -2.34 2.35
CA LEU A 263 2.14 -1.49 1.17
C LEU A 263 2.36 -0.05 1.59
N PHE A 264 3.33 0.59 0.95
CA PHE A 264 3.51 2.03 0.98
C PHE A 264 3.08 2.55 -0.39
N TRP A 265 2.06 3.38 -0.44
CA TRP A 265 1.43 3.74 -1.71
C TRP A 265 1.18 5.23 -1.72
N PHE A 266 1.53 5.85 -2.84
CA PHE A 266 1.72 7.28 -2.82
C PHE A 266 1.37 7.99 -4.11
N ASP A 267 0.91 9.22 -3.90
CA ASP A 267 0.60 10.16 -4.96
C ASP A 267 1.41 11.46 -4.88
N VAL A 268 2.74 11.34 -4.99
CA VAL A 268 3.60 12.55 -5.02
C VAL A 268 4.08 12.92 -6.42
N HIS A 269 4.69 14.09 -6.58
CA HIS A 269 5.11 14.64 -7.87
C HIS A 269 6.14 13.76 -8.58
N GLU A 270 5.67 12.86 -9.45
CA GLU A 270 6.56 12.10 -10.33
C GLU A 270 6.06 12.19 -11.77
N TRP A 271 6.90 12.82 -12.59
CA TRP A 271 6.66 13.10 -14.00
C TRP A 271 7.01 11.88 -14.86
N LEU A 272 6.14 11.57 -15.81
CA LEU A 272 6.43 10.65 -16.92
C LEU A 272 6.27 11.42 -18.24
N PRO A 273 7.32 12.09 -18.75
CA PRO A 273 7.25 12.86 -19.99
C PRO A 273 6.75 12.00 -21.16
N GLY A 274 5.69 12.43 -21.83
CA GLY A 274 5.16 11.76 -23.04
C GLY A 274 3.89 10.92 -22.84
N TYR A 275 3.30 10.93 -21.65
CA TYR A 275 2.14 10.11 -21.30
C TYR A 275 0.96 11.00 -20.85
N ALA A 276 0.04 11.29 -21.78
CA ALA A 276 -1.20 12.01 -21.46
C ALA A 276 -2.34 11.03 -21.12
N HIS A 277 -3.06 11.28 -20.03
CA HIS A 277 -4.16 10.45 -19.53
C HIS A 277 -5.51 11.12 -19.67
N ASN A 278 -6.50 10.36 -20.18
CA ASN A 278 -7.85 10.85 -20.41
C ASN A 278 -8.72 10.71 -19.14
N VAL A 279 -9.12 11.82 -18.54
CA VAL A 279 -10.31 11.91 -17.68
C VAL A 279 -11.51 12.17 -18.60
N TYR A 280 -12.53 11.33 -18.52
CA TYR A 280 -13.78 11.54 -19.25
C TYR A 280 -14.84 12.11 -18.31
N THR A 281 -15.39 13.26 -18.68
CA THR A 281 -16.55 13.85 -18.00
C THR A 281 -17.71 13.97 -19.01
N PRO A 282 -18.96 14.17 -18.56
CA PRO A 282 -20.07 14.40 -19.48
C PRO A 282 -19.84 15.56 -20.47
N GLU A 283 -19.01 16.53 -20.09
CA GLU A 283 -18.72 17.75 -20.85
C GLU A 283 -17.54 17.64 -21.81
N GLY A 284 -16.77 16.53 -21.78
CA GLY A 284 -15.62 16.34 -22.66
C GLY A 284 -14.52 15.43 -22.10
N ARG A 285 -13.35 15.46 -22.73
CA ARG A 285 -12.18 14.66 -22.39
C ARG A 285 -11.03 15.55 -21.97
N PHE A 286 -10.48 15.34 -20.78
CA PHE A 286 -9.30 16.04 -20.30
C PHE A 286 -8.08 15.11 -20.36
N GLU A 287 -7.08 15.50 -21.14
CA GLU A 287 -5.75 14.88 -21.19
C GLU A 287 -4.85 15.57 -20.18
N ARG A 288 -4.53 14.90 -19.07
CA ARG A 288 -3.56 15.40 -18.09
C ARG A 288 -2.20 14.77 -18.32
N SER A 289 -1.16 15.54 -18.13
CA SER A 289 0.24 15.17 -18.39
C SER A 289 1.02 14.66 -17.17
N ASP A 290 0.40 14.73 -16.00
CA ASP A 290 0.88 14.13 -14.77
C ASP A 290 0.06 12.85 -14.44
N LYS A 291 0.08 12.44 -13.16
CA LYS A 291 -0.48 11.18 -12.66
C LYS A 291 -1.96 10.95 -13.02
N CYS A 292 -2.32 9.67 -13.20
CA CYS A 292 -3.66 9.25 -13.64
C CYS A 292 -4.78 9.60 -12.64
N PRO A 293 -6.02 9.86 -13.12
CA PRO A 293 -7.21 9.53 -12.34
C PRO A 293 -7.26 8.00 -12.14
N LEU A 294 -7.29 7.58 -10.88
CA LEU A 294 -7.14 6.19 -10.47
C LEU A 294 -8.46 5.43 -10.54
N ASP A 295 -8.40 4.16 -10.93
CA ASP A 295 -9.55 3.24 -10.84
C ASP A 295 -9.95 3.05 -9.36
N PRO A 296 -11.14 3.52 -8.94
CA PRO A 296 -11.58 3.39 -7.55
C PRO A 296 -11.56 1.95 -7.03
N ALA A 297 -11.79 0.96 -7.91
CA ALA A 297 -11.78 -0.44 -7.53
C ALA A 297 -10.37 -0.91 -7.13
N ILE A 298 -9.33 -0.41 -7.81
CA ILE A 298 -7.93 -0.70 -7.46
C ILE A 298 -7.54 0.02 -6.16
N GLN A 299 -8.00 1.25 -5.96
CA GLN A 299 -7.73 1.99 -4.72
C GLN A 299 -8.38 1.37 -3.48
N MET A 300 -9.57 0.81 -3.61
CA MET A 300 -10.20 -0.01 -2.57
C MET A 300 -9.45 -1.33 -2.35
N LEU A 301 -8.92 -1.93 -3.42
CA LEU A 301 -8.18 -3.19 -3.36
C LEU A 301 -6.85 -3.06 -2.60
N ILE A 302 -6.11 -1.95 -2.75
CA ILE A 302 -4.79 -1.78 -2.12
C ILE A 302 -4.81 -1.99 -0.59
N PRO A 303 -5.62 -1.27 0.22
CA PRO A 303 -5.64 -1.46 1.67
C PRO A 303 -6.16 -2.86 2.07
N ILE A 304 -7.06 -3.46 1.28
CA ILE A 304 -7.45 -4.87 1.48
C ILE A 304 -6.22 -5.77 1.36
N LEU A 305 -5.45 -5.66 0.28
CA LEU A 305 -4.27 -6.49 0.05
C LEU A 305 -3.16 -6.26 1.08
N ALA A 306 -2.96 -5.01 1.49
CA ALA A 306 -1.97 -4.63 2.50
C ALA A 306 -2.17 -5.36 3.84
N HIS A 307 -3.41 -5.62 4.22
CA HIS A 307 -3.75 -6.28 5.48
C HIS A 307 -4.13 -7.75 5.31
N GLU A 308 -4.51 -8.16 4.11
CA GLU A 308 -4.77 -9.55 3.79
C GLU A 308 -3.46 -10.33 3.67
N TYR A 309 -2.43 -9.75 3.04
CA TYR A 309 -1.10 -10.36 2.84
C TYR A 309 0.00 -9.76 3.70
N GLY A 310 -0.30 -8.69 4.45
CA GLY A 310 0.65 -8.00 5.30
C GLY A 310 -0.03 -7.45 6.56
N VAL A 311 0.61 -6.47 7.18
CA VAL A 311 0.11 -5.85 8.42
C VAL A 311 -0.05 -4.34 8.32
N ILE A 312 0.51 -3.69 7.29
CA ILE A 312 0.55 -2.23 7.23
C ILE A 312 0.18 -1.66 5.86
N SER A 313 -0.63 -0.60 5.86
CA SER A 313 -0.96 0.23 4.70
C SER A 313 -0.62 1.68 5.01
N ILE A 314 0.30 2.27 4.23
CA ILE A 314 0.75 3.66 4.39
C ILE A 314 0.40 4.46 3.15
N GLN A 315 -0.55 5.36 3.30
CA GLN A 315 -0.97 6.30 2.28
C GLN A 315 -0.18 7.61 2.43
N TRP A 316 0.56 8.00 1.40
CA TRP A 316 1.42 9.19 1.42
C TRP A 316 1.20 10.09 0.20
N GLY A 317 1.14 11.41 0.40
CA GLY A 317 0.95 12.36 -0.72
C GLY A 317 -0.50 12.70 -1.10
N PHE A 318 -1.50 12.15 -0.40
CA PHE A 318 -2.93 12.35 -0.70
C PHE A 318 -3.47 13.61 -0.01
N TRP A 319 -2.83 14.74 -0.27
CA TRP A 319 -3.15 16.01 0.37
C TRP A 319 -4.45 16.59 -0.22
N ALA A 320 -5.38 16.92 0.69
CA ALA A 320 -6.59 17.71 0.46
C ALA A 320 -7.69 17.10 -0.44
N SER A 321 -8.87 16.88 0.13
CA SER A 321 -10.15 16.97 -0.59
C SER A 321 -10.73 18.38 -0.39
N SER A 322 -10.86 19.16 -1.46
CA SER A 322 -11.71 20.36 -1.42
C SER A 322 -13.18 19.92 -1.46
N SER A 323 -14.04 20.47 -0.60
CA SER A 323 -15.37 19.94 -0.25
C SER A 323 -16.42 19.81 -1.33
N ASP A 324 -16.31 20.48 -2.47
CA ASP A 324 -17.55 20.79 -3.19
C ASP A 324 -17.53 20.42 -4.67
N ASP A 325 -16.37 20.10 -5.25
CA ASP A 325 -16.26 19.88 -6.69
C ASP A 325 -15.27 18.77 -7.05
N LYS A 326 -15.81 17.56 -7.22
CA LYS A 326 -15.07 16.34 -7.64
C LYS A 326 -14.50 16.44 -9.06
N LYS A 327 -14.79 17.53 -9.79
CA LYS A 327 -14.23 17.82 -11.12
C LYS A 327 -13.05 18.79 -11.06
N ARG A 328 -12.83 19.48 -9.93
CA ARG A 328 -11.70 20.41 -9.80
C ARG A 328 -10.36 19.69 -9.76
N ILE A 329 -9.41 20.21 -10.51
CA ILE A 329 -8.02 19.73 -10.52
C ILE A 329 -7.06 20.91 -10.29
N GLY A 330 -5.92 20.68 -9.64
CA GLY A 330 -4.90 21.73 -9.48
C GLY A 330 -4.45 22.33 -10.83
N ASP A 331 -4.26 23.65 -10.87
CA ASP A 331 -3.62 24.30 -12.02
C ASP A 331 -2.10 24.11 -11.89
N ILE A 332 -1.55 23.17 -12.66
CA ILE A 332 -0.11 22.89 -12.67
C ILE A 332 0.61 23.67 -13.78
N SER A 333 -0.04 24.66 -14.41
CA SER A 333 0.53 25.39 -15.56
C SER A 333 1.85 26.09 -15.25
N GLU A 334 2.09 26.46 -13.98
CA GLU A 334 3.37 27.01 -13.50
C GLU A 334 4.52 26.00 -13.58
N TRP A 335 4.22 24.71 -13.37
CA TRP A 335 5.19 23.62 -13.39
C TRP A 335 5.35 23.02 -14.79
N ALA A 336 4.31 23.10 -15.62
CA ALA A 336 4.25 22.36 -16.88
C ALA A 336 3.33 23.01 -17.96
N PRO A 337 3.73 24.15 -18.52
CA PRO A 337 2.92 24.85 -19.52
C PRO A 337 2.70 23.99 -20.79
N GLY A 338 1.45 23.91 -21.24
CA GLY A 338 1.08 23.29 -22.51
C GLY A 338 1.06 21.76 -22.53
N LYS A 339 1.12 21.12 -21.37
CA LYS A 339 1.15 19.65 -21.26
C LYS A 339 -0.24 19.04 -21.07
N ASP A 340 -1.16 19.77 -20.43
CA ASP A 340 -2.56 19.37 -20.28
C ASP A 340 -3.42 19.87 -21.45
N ARG A 341 -4.44 19.10 -21.84
CA ARG A 341 -5.34 19.44 -22.96
C ARG A 341 -6.79 19.11 -22.62
N TRP A 342 -7.68 20.08 -22.75
CA TRP A 342 -9.12 19.82 -22.61
C TRP A 342 -9.80 19.79 -23.98
N TYR A 343 -10.54 18.72 -24.26
CA TYR A 343 -11.34 18.54 -25.47
C TYR A 343 -12.83 18.62 -25.10
N PRO A 344 -13.51 19.77 -25.30
CA PRO A 344 -14.92 19.90 -24.99
C PRO A 344 -15.80 19.02 -25.89
N GLY A 345 -16.77 18.33 -25.29
CA GLY A 345 -17.65 17.36 -25.94
C GLY A 345 -16.88 16.22 -26.60
N ASN A 346 -17.28 15.86 -27.82
CA ASN A 346 -16.58 14.88 -28.66
C ASN A 346 -15.61 15.55 -29.67
N GLY A 347 -15.23 16.80 -29.42
CA GLY A 347 -14.38 17.57 -30.32
C GLY A 347 -12.92 17.15 -30.33
N THR A 348 -12.17 17.63 -31.31
CA THR A 348 -10.71 17.41 -31.44
C THR A 348 -9.88 18.66 -31.16
N SER A 349 -10.53 19.81 -30.96
CA SER A 349 -9.86 21.07 -30.60
C SER A 349 -9.64 21.16 -29.10
N THR A 350 -8.47 21.66 -28.70
CA THR A 350 -8.12 21.84 -27.29
C THR A 350 -8.51 23.23 -26.78
N ALA A 351 -8.97 23.31 -25.54
CA ALA A 351 -9.25 24.53 -24.79
C ALA A 351 -8.60 24.45 -23.39
N PRO A 352 -8.62 25.53 -22.59
CA PRO A 352 -8.33 25.44 -21.15
C PRO A 352 -9.37 24.56 -20.44
N TYR A 353 -8.94 23.74 -19.47
CA TYR A 353 -9.86 22.94 -18.68
C TYR A 353 -10.71 23.84 -17.77
N PRO A 354 -12.05 23.76 -17.83
CA PRO A 354 -12.93 24.70 -17.12
C PRO A 354 -12.96 24.49 -15.60
N TYR A 355 -12.42 23.37 -15.11
CA TYR A 355 -12.42 23.03 -13.69
C TYR A 355 -11.01 23.08 -13.08
N TYR A 356 -10.09 23.90 -13.61
CA TYR A 356 -8.87 24.20 -12.86
C TYR A 356 -9.22 24.90 -11.54
N SER A 357 -8.64 24.41 -10.44
CA SER A 357 -8.72 25.04 -9.14
C SER A 357 -7.85 26.31 -9.16
N GLY A 358 -8.31 27.39 -8.54
CA GLY A 358 -7.48 28.60 -8.39
C GLY A 358 -6.31 28.46 -7.40
N SER A 359 -6.06 27.26 -6.88
CA SER A 359 -4.93 26.97 -5.99
C SER A 359 -3.74 26.46 -6.83
N PRO A 360 -2.53 27.03 -6.65
CA PRO A 360 -1.30 26.55 -7.29
C PRO A 360 -0.83 25.20 -6.71
N ASN A 361 -1.33 24.82 -5.53
CA ASN A 361 -0.98 23.55 -4.91
C ASN A 361 -1.63 22.38 -5.66
N TYR A 362 -0.86 21.30 -5.80
CA TYR A 362 -1.32 20.02 -6.31
C TYR A 362 -2.51 19.50 -5.50
N ILE A 363 -3.64 19.27 -6.17
CA ILE A 363 -4.85 18.69 -5.58
C ILE A 363 -5.18 17.41 -6.35
N MET A 364 -5.23 16.30 -5.61
CA MET A 364 -5.68 15.00 -6.12
C MET A 364 -7.19 14.95 -6.35
N PRO A 365 -7.69 14.07 -7.24
CA PRO A 365 -9.12 13.75 -7.29
C PRO A 365 -9.61 13.22 -5.94
N SER A 366 -10.76 13.68 -5.45
CA SER A 366 -11.30 13.35 -4.12
C SER A 366 -11.42 11.84 -3.86
N TYR A 367 -11.72 11.07 -4.91
CA TYR A 367 -11.81 9.61 -4.86
C TYR A 367 -10.56 8.96 -4.23
N ALA A 368 -9.38 9.55 -4.43
CA ALA A 368 -8.14 8.99 -3.92
C ALA A 368 -7.90 9.22 -2.44
N ALA A 369 -8.52 10.25 -1.86
CA ALA A 369 -8.59 10.42 -0.42
C ALA A 369 -9.72 9.57 0.19
N ASP A 370 -10.80 9.33 -0.57
CA ASP A 370 -12.04 8.74 -0.06
C ASP A 370 -12.12 7.21 -0.09
N VAL A 371 -11.96 6.64 -1.27
CA VAL A 371 -12.26 5.22 -1.49
C VAL A 371 -11.28 4.24 -0.83
N PRO A 372 -10.00 4.57 -0.52
CA PRO A 372 -9.13 3.66 0.23
C PRO A 372 -9.78 3.14 1.51
N HIS A 373 -10.44 4.03 2.24
CA HIS A 373 -11.04 3.67 3.52
C HIS A 373 -12.19 2.65 3.36
N PHE A 374 -12.94 2.70 2.27
CA PHE A 374 -13.99 1.72 1.99
C PHE A 374 -13.45 0.30 1.83
N GLY A 375 -12.28 0.16 1.18
CA GLY A 375 -11.55 -1.10 1.12
C GLY A 375 -11.12 -1.59 2.50
N LEU A 376 -10.54 -0.70 3.32
CA LEU A 376 -10.13 -1.02 4.69
C LEU A 376 -11.30 -1.47 5.56
N ARG A 377 -12.44 -0.76 5.51
CA ARG A 377 -13.67 -1.12 6.21
C ARG A 377 -14.13 -2.52 5.81
N ALA A 378 -14.24 -2.80 4.52
CA ALA A 378 -14.65 -4.11 4.03
C ALA A 378 -13.71 -5.24 4.50
N TRP A 379 -12.40 -4.97 4.55
CA TRP A 379 -11.44 -5.91 5.12
C TRP A 379 -11.68 -6.13 6.62
N VAL A 380 -11.86 -5.07 7.43
CA VAL A 380 -12.13 -5.20 8.88
C VAL A 380 -13.41 -6.00 9.15
N GLU A 381 -14.46 -5.79 8.36
CA GLU A 381 -15.73 -6.52 8.45
C GLU A 381 -15.62 -8.00 8.03
N THR A 382 -14.54 -8.39 7.35
CA THR A 382 -14.36 -9.74 6.81
C THR A 382 -13.01 -10.36 7.23
N GLY A 383 -11.93 -10.14 6.47
CA GLY A 383 -10.58 -10.66 6.74
C GLY A 383 -10.02 -10.27 8.11
N GLY A 384 -10.44 -9.12 8.64
CA GLY A 384 -10.12 -8.67 9.99
C GLY A 384 -10.67 -9.58 11.09
N GLN A 385 -11.82 -10.21 10.87
CA GLN A 385 -12.46 -11.12 11.84
C GLN A 385 -11.73 -12.47 11.95
N THR A 386 -10.90 -12.81 10.97
CA THR A 386 -10.19 -14.09 10.91
C THR A 386 -8.68 -13.93 11.09
N VAL A 387 -8.17 -12.75 11.46
CA VAL A 387 -6.74 -12.52 11.74
C VAL A 387 -6.20 -13.51 12.79
N GLY A 388 -5.06 -14.13 12.48
CA GLY A 388 -4.47 -15.24 13.25
C GLY A 388 -5.03 -16.62 12.89
N GLY A 389 -5.94 -16.70 11.92
CA GLY A 389 -6.41 -17.95 11.32
C GLY A 389 -5.41 -18.57 10.35
N THR A 390 -5.79 -19.71 9.77
CA THR A 390 -5.01 -20.39 8.74
C THR A 390 -5.45 -19.95 7.34
N ASP A 391 -4.48 -19.57 6.51
CA ASP A 391 -4.71 -19.19 5.12
C ASP A 391 -4.77 -20.39 4.19
N TYR A 392 -5.65 -20.30 3.19
CA TYR A 392 -5.84 -21.28 2.15
C TYR A 392 -6.13 -20.59 0.81
N TYR A 393 -5.69 -21.21 -0.29
CA TYR A 393 -6.32 -20.97 -1.58
C TYR A 393 -7.48 -21.96 -1.80
N CYS A 394 -8.42 -21.60 -2.66
CA CYS A 394 -9.58 -22.42 -2.97
C CYS A 394 -9.56 -22.87 -4.44
N ASP A 395 -10.05 -24.08 -4.70
CA ASP A 395 -10.45 -24.46 -6.05
C ASP A 395 -11.64 -23.57 -6.45
N TYR A 396 -11.65 -23.06 -7.68
CA TYR A 396 -12.74 -22.21 -8.16
C TYR A 396 -13.06 -22.43 -9.63
N ARG A 397 -14.22 -21.95 -10.07
CA ARG A 397 -14.58 -21.82 -11.49
C ARG A 397 -15.43 -20.58 -11.72
N ILE A 398 -15.40 -20.11 -12.96
CA ILE A 398 -16.14 -18.92 -13.40
C ILE A 398 -17.16 -19.34 -14.46
N ASN A 399 -18.40 -18.86 -14.34
CA ASN A 399 -19.49 -19.10 -15.29
C ASN A 399 -19.69 -20.59 -15.62
N ASN A 400 -19.70 -21.47 -14.60
CA ASN A 400 -19.79 -22.93 -14.74
C ASN A 400 -18.67 -23.57 -15.59
N GLY A 401 -17.56 -22.87 -15.80
CA GLY A 401 -16.41 -23.36 -16.57
C GLY A 401 -15.62 -24.47 -15.86
N THR A 402 -14.40 -24.71 -16.34
CA THR A 402 -13.49 -25.70 -15.75
C THR A 402 -13.02 -25.26 -14.37
N TRP A 403 -12.90 -26.21 -13.45
CA TRP A 403 -12.28 -25.99 -12.14
C TRP A 403 -10.79 -25.66 -12.31
N VAL A 404 -10.39 -24.51 -11.77
CA VAL A 404 -9.01 -24.16 -11.50
C VAL A 404 -8.68 -24.68 -10.11
N ASN A 405 -7.72 -25.60 -10.02
CA ASN A 405 -7.33 -26.22 -8.77
C ASN A 405 -6.27 -25.38 -8.06
N LYS A 406 -6.40 -25.25 -6.74
CA LYS A 406 -5.41 -24.58 -5.91
C LYS A 406 -4.05 -25.26 -5.95
N GLN A 407 -2.99 -24.51 -5.73
CA GLN A 407 -1.64 -25.07 -5.66
C GLN A 407 -1.30 -25.52 -4.23
N ALA A 408 -0.67 -26.68 -4.09
CA ALA A 408 -0.24 -27.19 -2.78
C ALA A 408 0.87 -26.36 -2.14
N ASP A 409 1.66 -25.64 -2.94
CA ASP A 409 2.74 -24.75 -2.50
C ASP A 409 2.26 -23.31 -2.21
N GLY A 410 0.97 -23.00 -2.45
CA GLY A 410 0.42 -21.65 -2.28
C GLY A 410 0.84 -20.64 -3.35
N SER A 411 1.37 -21.09 -4.49
CA SER A 411 1.80 -20.22 -5.60
C SER A 411 0.66 -19.71 -6.50
N ASP A 412 -0.59 -19.77 -6.04
CA ASP A 412 -1.79 -19.40 -6.79
C ASP A 412 -1.75 -17.97 -7.34
N ILE A 413 -1.15 -17.02 -6.62
CA ILE A 413 -0.98 -15.63 -7.10
C ILE A 413 -0.10 -15.55 -8.36
N LEU A 414 0.89 -16.43 -8.50
CA LEU A 414 1.72 -16.49 -9.70
C LEU A 414 0.90 -17.01 -10.87
N ASN A 415 0.05 -18.02 -10.66
CA ASN A 415 -0.87 -18.50 -11.69
C ASN A 415 -1.86 -17.39 -12.09
N ALA A 416 -2.44 -16.68 -11.12
CA ALA A 416 -3.32 -15.55 -11.37
C ALA A 416 -2.64 -14.45 -12.22
N TYR A 417 -1.37 -14.14 -11.92
CA TYR A 417 -0.58 -13.21 -12.70
C TYR A 417 -0.33 -13.70 -14.14
N TYR A 418 0.26 -14.88 -14.33
CA TYR A 418 0.70 -15.37 -15.64
C TYR A 418 -0.46 -15.80 -16.55
N ASP A 419 -1.54 -16.34 -15.96
CA ASP A 419 -2.69 -16.87 -16.71
C ASP A 419 -3.84 -15.85 -16.81
N GLY A 420 -3.69 -14.65 -16.21
CA GLY A 420 -4.72 -13.62 -16.20
C GLY A 420 -6.01 -14.04 -15.49
N THR A 421 -5.90 -14.96 -14.53
CA THR A 421 -7.04 -15.59 -13.87
C THR A 421 -7.30 -15.00 -12.48
N TRP A 422 -8.33 -15.52 -11.80
CA TRP A 422 -8.76 -15.05 -10.48
C TRP A 422 -7.89 -15.58 -9.35
N THR A 423 -7.81 -14.80 -8.28
CA THR A 423 -7.32 -15.27 -6.98
C THR A 423 -8.51 -15.49 -6.07
N VAL A 424 -8.60 -16.67 -5.45
CA VAL A 424 -9.60 -17.00 -4.42
C VAL A 424 -8.86 -17.49 -3.19
N ARG A 425 -8.74 -16.61 -2.19
CA ARG A 425 -8.07 -16.90 -0.92
C ARG A 425 -9.08 -16.91 0.21
N ALA A 426 -8.96 -17.86 1.12
CA ALA A 426 -9.75 -17.97 2.32
C ALA A 426 -8.84 -17.96 3.56
N ARG A 427 -9.34 -17.42 4.67
CA ARG A 427 -8.72 -17.54 5.99
C ARG A 427 -9.74 -18.09 6.96
N ILE A 428 -9.39 -19.18 7.64
CA ILE A 428 -10.27 -19.85 8.61
C ILE A 428 -9.72 -19.63 10.02
N LYS A 429 -10.57 -19.12 10.90
CA LYS A 429 -10.31 -18.98 12.34
C LYS A 429 -11.57 -19.36 13.09
N ASP A 430 -11.44 -20.28 14.05
CA ASP A 430 -12.57 -20.80 14.83
C ASP A 430 -13.71 -21.27 13.91
N ASN A 431 -14.92 -20.73 14.05
CA ASN A 431 -16.09 -21.03 13.23
C ASN A 431 -16.33 -20.02 12.10
N LEU A 432 -15.33 -19.21 11.76
CA LEU A 432 -15.40 -18.18 10.73
C LEU A 432 -14.44 -18.47 9.58
N MET A 433 -14.92 -18.22 8.36
CA MET A 433 -14.11 -18.21 7.14
C MET A 433 -14.31 -16.89 6.40
N SER A 434 -13.25 -16.09 6.27
CA SER A 434 -13.24 -14.96 5.35
C SER A 434 -12.76 -15.42 3.98
N VAL A 435 -13.31 -14.85 2.91
CA VAL A 435 -12.88 -15.14 1.54
C VAL A 435 -12.65 -13.83 0.80
N LEU A 436 -11.49 -13.70 0.17
CA LEU A 436 -11.14 -12.64 -0.78
C LEU A 436 -11.11 -13.21 -2.20
N VAL A 437 -11.81 -12.56 -3.11
CA VAL A 437 -11.82 -12.84 -4.54
C VAL A 437 -11.46 -11.59 -5.34
N PHE A 438 -10.46 -11.67 -6.21
CA PHE A 438 -10.14 -10.56 -7.11
C PHE A 438 -9.48 -11.04 -8.42
N ASN A 439 -9.58 -10.20 -9.46
CA ASN A 439 -8.83 -10.33 -10.69
C ASN A 439 -8.62 -8.94 -11.29
N VAL A 440 -7.41 -8.40 -11.16
CA VAL A 440 -7.04 -7.06 -11.63
C VAL A 440 -7.16 -6.87 -13.15
N ARG A 441 -7.28 -7.95 -13.93
CA ARG A 441 -7.50 -7.92 -15.39
C ARG A 441 -8.95 -8.10 -15.79
N ASN A 442 -9.85 -8.35 -14.84
CA ASN A 442 -11.25 -8.61 -15.14
C ASN A 442 -11.99 -7.31 -15.49
N GLY A 443 -12.90 -7.40 -16.46
CA GLY A 443 -13.78 -6.31 -16.85
C GLY A 443 -15.06 -6.23 -16.00
N ASN A 444 -15.85 -5.18 -16.22
CA ASN A 444 -17.04 -4.87 -15.41
C ASN A 444 -18.28 -5.74 -15.70
N THR A 445 -18.15 -6.77 -16.55
CA THR A 445 -19.25 -7.72 -16.79
C THR A 445 -19.41 -8.64 -15.58
N PRO A 446 -20.60 -8.72 -14.97
CA PRO A 446 -20.87 -9.67 -13.90
C PRO A 446 -20.62 -11.12 -14.33
N LYS A 447 -20.04 -11.91 -13.43
CA LYS A 447 -19.76 -13.33 -13.61
C LYS A 447 -20.19 -14.09 -12.38
N THR A 448 -20.62 -15.34 -12.57
CA THR A 448 -20.82 -16.26 -11.45
C THR A 448 -19.47 -16.85 -11.06
N ILE A 449 -19.14 -16.81 -9.78
CA ILE A 449 -18.02 -17.55 -9.21
C ILE A 449 -18.55 -18.68 -8.33
N GLU A 450 -17.93 -19.85 -8.47
CA GLU A 450 -18.07 -20.95 -7.52
C GLU A 450 -16.70 -21.29 -6.96
N PHE A 451 -16.62 -21.53 -5.66
CA PHE A 451 -15.40 -22.03 -5.02
C PHE A 451 -15.71 -23.09 -3.98
N ARG A 452 -14.76 -24.00 -3.78
CA ARG A 452 -14.88 -25.08 -2.80
C ARG A 452 -14.30 -24.67 -1.46
N HIS A 453 -14.90 -25.15 -0.37
CA HIS A 453 -14.33 -25.01 0.97
C HIS A 453 -12.92 -25.62 0.99
N PRO A 454 -11.90 -24.91 1.49
CA PRO A 454 -10.50 -25.30 1.28
C PRO A 454 -10.11 -26.61 1.98
N THR A 455 -10.83 -27.02 3.03
CA THR A 455 -10.59 -28.29 3.73
C THR A 455 -11.69 -29.34 3.50
N ASN A 456 -12.73 -28.99 2.75
CA ASN A 456 -13.84 -29.91 2.44
C ASN A 456 -14.40 -29.64 1.05
N ASN A 457 -13.80 -30.26 0.04
CA ASN A 457 -14.18 -30.07 -1.36
C ASN A 457 -15.63 -30.50 -1.70
N GLY A 458 -16.36 -31.12 -0.76
CA GLY A 458 -17.79 -31.42 -0.90
C GLY A 458 -18.71 -30.21 -0.69
N ILE A 459 -18.20 -29.10 -0.15
CA ILE A 459 -18.95 -27.86 0.06
C ILE A 459 -18.53 -26.84 -1.00
N THR A 460 -19.49 -26.35 -1.79
CA THR A 460 -19.29 -25.33 -2.83
C THR A 460 -20.14 -24.11 -2.54
N TYR A 461 -19.51 -22.95 -2.47
CA TYR A 461 -20.16 -21.65 -2.35
C TYR A 461 -20.31 -20.99 -3.73
N THR A 462 -21.37 -20.21 -3.91
CA THR A 462 -21.66 -19.51 -5.16
C THR A 462 -21.95 -18.03 -4.89
N GLY A 463 -21.36 -17.15 -5.70
CA GLY A 463 -21.59 -15.70 -5.66
C GLY A 463 -21.44 -15.04 -7.03
N THR A 464 -21.60 -13.72 -7.05
CA THR A 464 -21.43 -12.90 -8.26
C THR A 464 -20.25 -11.95 -8.09
N VAL A 465 -19.38 -11.85 -9.09
CA VAL A 465 -18.20 -10.97 -9.09
C VAL A 465 -18.15 -10.14 -10.37
N CYS A 466 -17.62 -8.92 -10.30
CA CYS A 466 -17.46 -8.01 -11.43
C CYS A 466 -16.26 -7.06 -11.25
N GLY A 467 -15.73 -6.54 -12.35
CA GLY A 467 -14.66 -5.55 -12.33
C GLY A 467 -13.32 -6.08 -11.84
N CYS A 468 -12.37 -5.16 -11.68
CA CYS A 468 -10.98 -5.42 -11.29
C CYS A 468 -10.74 -5.36 -9.76
N GLY A 469 -11.78 -5.04 -8.98
CA GLY A 469 -11.74 -4.86 -7.54
C GLY A 469 -11.82 -6.14 -6.72
N ALA A 470 -11.79 -5.96 -5.40
CA ALA A 470 -11.96 -7.03 -4.42
C ALA A 470 -13.44 -7.38 -4.21
N HIS A 471 -13.70 -8.66 -3.93
CA HIS A 471 -14.97 -9.14 -3.42
C HIS A 471 -14.66 -9.92 -2.14
N MET A 472 -15.24 -9.48 -1.03
CA MET A 472 -14.98 -10.08 0.28
C MET A 472 -16.25 -10.58 0.93
N VAL A 473 -16.16 -11.69 1.66
CA VAL A 473 -17.27 -12.23 2.43
C VAL A 473 -16.77 -12.90 3.70
N LEU A 474 -17.57 -12.84 4.77
CA LEU A 474 -17.39 -13.62 5.99
C LEU A 474 -18.48 -14.70 6.05
N ILE A 475 -18.08 -15.94 6.28
CA ILE A 475 -18.94 -17.12 6.30
C ILE A 475 -18.85 -17.77 7.68
N ASN A 476 -20.01 -18.02 8.30
CA ASN A 476 -20.10 -18.88 9.49
C ASN A 476 -20.10 -20.34 9.03
N LEU A 477 -19.16 -21.15 9.57
CA LEU A 477 -18.91 -22.54 9.17
C LEU A 477 -19.85 -23.55 9.85
#